data_AF-A0A7L4WG96-F1
#
_entry.id   AF-A0A7L4WG96-F1
#
_cell.length_a   1.000
_cell.length_b   1.000
_cell.length_c   1.000
_cell.angle_alpha   90.00
_cell.angle_beta   90.00
_cell.angle_gamma   90.00
#
_symmetry.space_group_name_H-M   'P 1'
#
loop_
_entity.id
_entity.type
_entity.pdbx_description
1 polymer ?
#
loop_
_entity_poly.entity_id
_entity_poly.type
_entity_poly.pdbx_seq_one_letter_code
_entity_poly.pdbx_strand_id
1 'polypeptide(L)'
;MKNIIWIFSINFDGQGPFGYNASLNVIGNAFQEQLKAALLPDITINFITYDANSDVIPVSDLIVFNDVDARYLKDQITDTGLCIPNKAIYAKEIEEIKQSILTRLV
;
A
#
# COMPACT_ATOMS: atom_id res chain seq x y z
N MET A 1 -1.35 -18.95 3.51
CA MET A 1 -0.96 -17.80 2.68
C MET A 1 -1.69 -16.58 3.23
N LYS A 2 -0.94 -15.54 3.62
CA LYS A 2 -1.52 -14.30 4.15
C LYS A 2 -1.92 -13.39 2.99
N ASN A 3 -3.02 -12.67 3.13
CA ASN A 3 -3.50 -11.69 2.15
C ASN A 3 -3.28 -10.27 2.68
N ILE A 4 -2.51 -9.47 1.96
CA ILE A 4 -2.24 -8.08 2.28
C ILE A 4 -2.85 -7.18 1.21
N ILE A 5 -3.42 -6.07 1.66
CA ILE A 5 -3.86 -4.99 0.76
C ILE A 5 -2.93 -3.81 0.97
N TRP A 6 -2.34 -3.31 -0.11
CA TRP A 6 -1.63 -2.04 -0.11
C TRP A 6 -2.51 -0.99 -0.78
N ILE A 7 -2.96 0.00 -0.01
CA ILE A 7 -3.54 1.25 -0.54
C ILE A 7 -2.41 2.08 -1.16
N PHE A 8 -2.24 1.95 -2.47
CA PHE A 8 -1.08 2.48 -3.21
C PHE A 8 -1.35 3.87 -3.80
N SER A 9 -2.62 4.22 -3.92
CA SER A 9 -3.11 5.51 -4.43
C SER A 9 -4.45 5.85 -3.81
N ILE A 10 -4.77 7.15 -3.80
CA ILE A 10 -6.04 7.69 -3.31
C ILE A 10 -6.85 8.28 -4.46
N ASN A 11 -8.17 8.12 -4.38
CA ASN A 11 -9.14 8.79 -5.23
C ASN A 11 -10.07 9.67 -4.37
N PHE A 12 -10.59 10.74 -4.95
CA PHE A 12 -11.68 11.52 -4.40
C PHE A 12 -12.83 11.48 -5.39
N ASP A 13 -14.01 11.08 -4.94
CA ASP A 13 -15.18 10.97 -5.80
C ASP A 13 -15.43 12.28 -6.59
N GLY A 14 -15.52 12.18 -7.92
CA GLY A 14 -15.66 13.32 -8.84
C GLY A 14 -14.37 14.04 -9.27
N GLN A 15 -13.19 13.63 -8.78
CA GLN A 15 -11.89 14.10 -9.26
C GLN A 15 -11.04 12.92 -9.77
N GLY A 16 -10.15 13.15 -10.73
CA GLY A 16 -9.20 12.12 -11.16
C GLY A 16 -8.31 11.68 -9.98
N PRO A 17 -7.76 10.46 -9.99
CA PRO A 17 -6.97 9.93 -8.88
C PRO A 17 -5.84 10.89 -8.52
N PHE A 18 -5.87 11.39 -7.28
CA PHE A 18 -4.88 12.31 -6.73
C PHE A 18 -4.06 11.56 -5.67
N GLY A 19 -2.86 11.17 -6.06
CA GLY A 19 -1.86 10.51 -5.23
C GLY A 19 -0.54 10.51 -5.97
N TYR A 20 0.59 10.66 -5.27
CA TYR A 20 1.89 10.86 -5.91
C TYR A 20 2.35 9.64 -6.74
N ASN A 21 1.79 8.46 -6.47
CA ASN A 21 2.02 7.24 -7.26
C ASN A 21 1.08 7.07 -8.46
N ALA A 22 -0.05 7.79 -8.55
CA ALA A 22 -0.93 7.73 -9.72
C ALA A 22 -0.26 8.32 -10.98
N SER A 23 0.73 9.18 -10.80
CA SER A 23 1.60 9.72 -11.85
C SER A 23 2.84 8.86 -12.14
N LEU A 24 3.07 7.77 -11.39
CA LEU A 24 4.24 6.88 -11.53
C LEU A 24 3.95 5.61 -12.34
N ASN A 25 3.02 5.63 -13.30
CA ASN A 25 2.52 4.43 -14.00
C ASN A 25 3.58 3.43 -14.51
N VAL A 26 4.81 3.84 -14.84
CA VAL A 26 5.89 2.91 -15.23
C VAL A 26 6.74 2.45 -14.04
N ILE A 27 7.10 3.35 -13.13
CA ILE A 27 7.96 3.03 -11.97
C ILE A 27 7.18 2.21 -10.93
N GLY A 28 5.90 2.53 -10.74
CA GLY A 28 4.99 1.82 -9.84
C GLY A 28 4.78 0.37 -10.25
N ASN A 29 4.57 0.08 -11.54
CA ASN A 29 4.34 -1.29 -12.00
C ASN A 29 5.53 -2.22 -11.73
N ALA A 30 6.75 -1.79 -12.06
CA ALA A 30 7.95 -2.57 -11.81
C ALA A 30 8.20 -2.80 -10.31
N PHE A 31 7.97 -1.78 -9.47
CA PHE A 31 8.06 -1.91 -8.01
C PHE A 31 7.05 -2.92 -7.47
N GLN A 32 5.78 -2.82 -7.90
CA GLN A 32 4.71 -3.71 -7.46
C GLN A 32 5.00 -5.18 -7.85
N GLU A 33 5.50 -5.43 -9.05
CA GLU A 33 5.87 -6.76 -9.51
C GLU A 33 7.04 -7.34 -8.71
N GLN A 34 8.10 -6.54 -8.48
CA GLN A 34 9.25 -6.96 -7.69
C GLN A 34 8.86 -7.31 -6.25
N LEU A 35 8.01 -6.48 -5.63
CA LEU A 35 7.56 -6.74 -4.27
C LEU A 35 6.63 -7.96 -4.19
N LYS A 36 5.72 -8.14 -5.15
CA LYS A 36 4.88 -9.35 -5.25
C LYS A 36 5.75 -10.60 -5.33
N ALA A 37 6.75 -10.60 -6.20
CA ALA A 37 7.66 -11.73 -6.36
C ALA A 37 8.46 -12.03 -5.07
N ALA A 38 8.91 -10.98 -4.36
CA ALA A 38 9.68 -11.13 -3.13
C ALA A 38 8.87 -11.69 -1.94
N LEU A 39 7.55 -11.52 -1.95
CA LEU A 39 6.62 -11.96 -0.90
C LEU A 39 6.03 -13.36 -1.13
N LEU A 40 6.10 -13.88 -2.35
CA LEU A 40 5.68 -15.24 -2.67
C LEU A 40 6.66 -16.29 -2.10
N PRO A 41 6.18 -17.49 -1.74
CA PRO A 41 4.78 -17.94 -1.82
C PRO A 41 3.96 -17.62 -0.55
N ASP A 42 4.55 -17.03 0.48
CA ASP A 42 3.94 -16.95 1.81
C ASP A 42 2.83 -15.89 1.90
N ILE A 43 3.01 -14.80 1.17
CA ILE A 43 2.15 -13.61 1.20
C ILE A 43 1.71 -13.26 -0.22
N THR A 44 0.40 -13.06 -0.39
CA THR A 44 -0.16 -12.38 -1.56
C THR A 44 -0.41 -10.92 -1.22
N ILE A 45 0.05 -10.01 -2.08
CA ILE A 45 -0.17 -8.57 -1.92
C ILE A 45 -0.94 -7.99 -3.12
N ASN A 46 -2.03 -7.28 -2.80
CA ASN A 46 -2.89 -6.61 -3.77
C ASN A 46 -2.77 -5.10 -3.60
N PHE A 47 -2.42 -4.39 -4.69
CA PHE A 47 -2.37 -2.94 -4.71
C PHE A 47 -3.71 -2.39 -5.19
N ILE A 48 -4.26 -1.44 -4.44
CA ILE A 48 -5.55 -0.82 -4.75
C ILE A 48 -5.46 0.69 -4.74
N THR A 49 -6.41 1.32 -5.44
CA THR A 49 -6.75 2.72 -5.24
C THR A 49 -7.89 2.80 -4.23
N TYR A 50 -7.71 3.55 -3.16
CA TYR A 50 -8.73 3.76 -2.12
C TYR A 50 -9.49 5.06 -2.37
N ASP A 51 -10.82 5.01 -2.31
CA ASP A 51 -11.65 6.23 -2.36
C ASP A 51 -11.73 6.85 -0.95
N ALA A 52 -11.21 8.06 -0.80
CA ALA A 52 -11.20 8.79 0.46
C ALA A 52 -12.61 9.08 1.01
N ASN A 53 -13.62 9.11 0.14
CA ASN A 53 -15.03 9.28 0.54
C ASN A 53 -15.70 7.95 0.94
N SER A 54 -15.03 6.81 0.70
CA SER A 54 -15.55 5.50 1.09
C SER A 54 -15.48 5.28 2.59
N ASP A 55 -16.53 4.66 3.13
CA ASP A 55 -16.56 4.12 4.50
C ASP A 55 -16.19 2.63 4.55
N VAL A 56 -15.80 2.03 3.41
CA VAL A 56 -15.43 0.62 3.32
C VAL A 56 -13.97 0.43 3.72
N ILE A 57 -13.74 -0.33 4.79
CA ILE A 57 -12.40 -0.79 5.16
C ILE A 57 -12.09 -2.11 4.43
N PRO A 58 -10.98 -2.21 3.68
CA PRO A 58 -10.60 -3.44 2.99
C PRO A 58 -10.37 -4.61 3.97
N VAL A 59 -10.88 -5.80 3.62
CA VAL A 59 -10.66 -7.03 4.41
C VAL A 59 -9.34 -7.68 4.01
N SER A 60 -8.38 -7.73 4.95
CA SER A 60 -7.07 -8.36 4.76
C SER A 60 -6.45 -8.77 6.10
N ASP A 61 -5.36 -9.54 6.07
CA ASP A 61 -4.53 -9.82 7.26
C ASP A 61 -3.73 -8.57 7.69
N LEU A 62 -3.41 -7.69 6.74
CA LEU A 62 -2.74 -6.41 6.98
C LEU A 62 -3.13 -5.41 5.88
N ILE A 63 -3.33 -4.15 6.27
CA ILE A 63 -3.41 -3.02 5.34
C ILE A 63 -2.09 -2.27 5.39
N VAL A 64 -1.50 -2.02 4.22
CA VAL A 64 -0.29 -1.22 4.04
C VAL A 64 -0.66 0.07 3.32
N PHE A 65 -0.04 1.17 3.71
CA PHE A 65 -0.19 2.47 3.07
C PHE A 65 1.12 3.26 3.22
N ASN A 66 1.25 4.38 2.51
CA ASN A 66 2.40 5.27 2.70
C ASN A 66 2.08 6.51 3.54
N ASP A 67 3.11 7.12 4.10
CA ASP A 67 3.01 8.31 4.94
C ASP A 67 2.35 9.53 4.25
N VAL A 68 2.52 9.68 2.94
CA VAL A 68 1.89 10.76 2.17
C VAL A 68 0.38 10.55 2.02
N ASP A 69 -0.04 9.32 1.79
CA ASP A 69 -1.46 8.94 1.58
C ASP A 69 -2.22 8.82 2.91
N ALA A 70 -1.53 8.56 4.02
CA ALA A 70 -2.12 8.35 5.34
C ALA A 70 -3.11 9.45 5.77
N ARG A 71 -2.85 10.72 5.40
CA ARG A 71 -3.72 11.87 5.72
C ARG A 71 -5.11 11.83 5.08
N TYR A 72 -5.32 10.91 4.14
CA TYR A 72 -6.59 10.73 3.42
C TYR A 72 -7.31 9.43 3.80
N LEU A 73 -6.72 8.65 4.71
CA LEU A 73 -7.28 7.39 5.18
C LEU A 73 -8.06 7.63 6.47
N LYS A 74 -9.00 6.73 6.75
CA LYS A 74 -9.73 6.72 8.02
C LYS A 74 -8.79 6.30 9.15
N ASP A 75 -9.01 6.85 10.35
CA ASP A 75 -8.23 6.52 11.55
C ASP A 75 -8.15 5.00 11.79
N GLN A 76 -9.25 4.28 11.54
CA GLN A 76 -9.31 2.81 11.66
C GLN A 76 -8.25 2.08 10.81
N ILE A 77 -7.93 2.62 9.62
CA ILE A 77 -6.88 2.10 8.74
C ILE A 77 -5.51 2.48 9.28
N THR A 78 -5.32 3.74 9.67
CA THR A 78 -4.01 4.24 10.08
C THR A 78 -3.54 3.71 11.44
N ASP A 79 -4.48 3.44 12.35
CA ASP A 79 -4.20 2.95 13.70
C ASP A 79 -3.74 1.49 13.72
N THR A 80 -4.19 0.69 12.75
CA THR A 80 -3.94 -0.76 12.71
C THR A 80 -3.03 -1.20 11.58
N GLY A 81 -2.97 -0.45 10.49
CA GLY A 81 -2.16 -0.79 9.32
C GLY A 81 -0.66 -0.55 9.51
N LEU A 82 0.08 -0.77 8.42
CA LEU A 82 1.52 -0.52 8.32
C LEU A 82 1.77 0.69 7.44
N CYS A 83 2.33 1.74 8.03
CA CYS A 83 2.77 2.92 7.30
C CYS A 83 4.20 2.71 6.77
N ILE A 84 4.37 2.75 5.45
CA ILE A 84 5.67 2.70 4.77
C ILE A 84 6.09 4.11 4.37
N PRO A 85 7.30 4.57 4.74
CA PRO A 85 7.79 5.87 4.29
C PRO A 85 7.84 5.96 2.76
N ASN A 86 7.27 7.00 2.16
CA ASN A 86 7.24 7.16 0.71
C ASN A 86 8.66 7.14 0.09
N LYS A 87 9.67 7.64 0.83
CA LYS A 87 11.08 7.56 0.41
C LYS A 87 11.55 6.13 0.10
N ALA A 88 11.07 5.14 0.84
CA ALA A 88 11.47 3.73 0.67
C ALA A 88 10.91 3.15 -0.63
N ILE A 89 9.71 3.60 -1.01
CA ILE A 89 9.07 3.26 -2.28
C ILE A 89 9.89 3.87 -3.44
N TYR A 90 10.25 5.15 -3.34
CA TYR A 90 11.08 5.84 -4.35
C TYR A 90 12.46 5.23 -4.50
N ALA A 91 13.09 4.85 -3.38
CA ALA A 91 14.39 4.19 -3.34
C ALA A 91 14.33 2.70 -3.75
N LYS A 92 13.12 2.13 -3.93
CA LYS A 92 12.89 0.72 -4.25
C LYS A 92 13.53 -0.23 -3.22
N GLU A 93 13.36 0.07 -1.94
CA GLU A 93 13.89 -0.71 -0.82
C GLU A 93 13.05 -1.98 -0.57
N ILE A 94 12.97 -2.87 -1.59
CA ILE A 94 12.08 -4.05 -1.59
C ILE A 94 12.28 -4.93 -0.36
N GLU A 95 13.53 -5.23 0.01
CA GLU A 95 13.81 -6.10 1.15
C GLU A 95 13.46 -5.46 2.50
N GLU A 96 13.70 -4.16 2.68
CA GLU A 96 13.33 -3.45 3.91
C GLU A 96 11.80 -3.40 4.07
N ILE A 97 11.08 -3.13 2.99
CA ILE A 97 9.61 -3.13 2.96
C ILE A 97 9.08 -4.54 3.27
N LYS A 98 9.66 -5.58 2.68
CA LYS A 98 9.32 -6.98 2.97
C LYS A 98 9.54 -7.32 4.45
N GLN A 99 10.68 -6.96 5.04
CA GLN A 99 10.94 -7.21 6.46
C GLN A 99 9.95 -6.48 7.37
N SER A 100 9.57 -5.26 7.01
CA SER A 100 8.56 -4.49 7.74
C SER A 100 7.18 -5.18 7.70
N ILE A 101 6.79 -5.69 6.53
CA ILE A 101 5.57 -6.49 6.35
C ILE A 101 5.60 -7.76 7.20
N LEU A 102 6.69 -8.53 7.13
CA LEU A 102 6.84 -9.77 7.88
C LEU A 102 6.77 -9.53 9.39
N THR A 103 7.50 -8.51 9.88
CA THR A 103 7.51 -8.15 11.30
C THR A 103 6.13 -7.77 11.82
N ARG A 104 5.32 -7.10 11.00
CA ARG A 104 3.97 -6.68 11.38
C ARG A 104 2.96 -7.84 11.45
N LEU A 105 3.20 -8.91 10.71
CA LEU A 105 2.34 -10.08 10.60
C LEU A 105 2.64 -11.20 11.63
N VAL A 106 3.79 -11.12 12.30
CA VAL A 106 4.19 -12.02 13.41
C VAL A 106 3.50 -11.59 14.70
#